data_AF-A0A653IEQ3-F1
#
_entry.id   AF-A0A653IEQ3-F1
#
_cell.length_a   1.000
_cell.length_b   1.000
_cell.length_c   1.000
_cell.angle_alpha   90.00
_cell.angle_beta   90.00
_cell.angle_gamma   90.00
#
_symmetry.space_group_name_H-M   'P 1'
#
loop_
_entity.id
_entity.type
_entity.pdbx_description
1 polymer ?
#
loop_
_entity_poly.entity_id
_entity_poly.type
_entity_poly.pdbx_seq_one_letter_code
_entity_poly.pdbx_strand_id
1 'polypeptide(L)'
;MSSFLDQQTFHQIVEAQLDVILPIEVTGQERLRDELQLDSMRLLQLLVHLELEYGLVLADEQLGQLPQMTVEMFLAALTKKEVL
;
A
#
# COMPACT_ATOMS: atom_id res chain seq x y z
N MET A 1 -18.37 3.20 2.49
CA MET A 1 -17.12 3.23 3.28
C MET A 1 -16.11 3.91 2.39
N SER A 2 -15.70 5.13 2.73
CA SER A 2 -14.74 5.88 1.92
C SER A 2 -13.36 5.31 2.20
N SER A 3 -12.70 4.71 1.20
CA SER A 3 -11.28 4.36 1.34
C SER A 3 -10.50 5.60 1.76
N PHE A 4 -9.63 5.46 2.77
CA PHE A 4 -8.84 6.59 3.31
C PHE A 4 -7.77 7.07 2.32
N LEU A 5 -7.40 6.22 1.37
CA LEU A 5 -6.48 6.47 0.28
C LEU A 5 -7.15 6.04 -1.03
N ASP A 6 -7.02 6.86 -2.06
CA ASP A 6 -7.36 6.52 -3.43
C ASP A 6 -6.12 6.04 -4.21
N GLN A 7 -6.32 5.49 -5.40
CA GLN A 7 -5.23 4.97 -6.23
C GLN A 7 -4.20 6.05 -6.57
N GLN A 8 -4.65 7.29 -6.80
CA GLN A 8 -3.78 8.41 -7.15
C GLN A 8 -2.84 8.78 -6.00
N THR A 9 -3.36 8.86 -4.77
CA THR A 9 -2.54 9.17 -3.61
C THR A 9 -1.58 8.02 -3.30
N PHE A 10 -2.03 6.76 -3.44
CA PHE A 10 -1.15 5.60 -3.32
C PHE A 10 0.02 5.67 -4.29
N HIS A 11 -0.24 5.96 -5.58
CA HIS A 11 0.79 6.12 -6.60
C HIS A 11 1.83 7.17 -6.19
N GLN A 12 1.37 8.34 -5.75
CA GLN A 12 2.26 9.41 -5.31
C GLN A 12 3.13 9.03 -4.10
N ILE A 13 2.56 8.34 -3.12
CA ILE A 13 3.30 7.86 -1.94
C ILE A 13 4.36 6.86 -2.36
N VAL A 14 3.99 5.89 -3.20
CA VAL A 14 4.93 4.85 -3.68
C VAL A 14 6.10 5.49 -4.42
N GLU A 15 5.85 6.39 -5.36
CA GLU A 15 6.94 7.03 -6.10
C GLU A 15 7.82 7.94 -5.21
N ALA A 16 7.19 8.72 -4.33
CA ALA A 16 7.91 9.67 -3.49
C ALA A 16 8.73 8.99 -2.37
N GLN A 17 8.24 7.87 -1.82
CA GLN A 17 8.81 7.26 -0.62
C GLN A 17 9.66 6.02 -0.90
N LEU A 18 9.38 5.29 -1.98
CA LEU A 18 10.07 4.04 -2.28
C LEU A 18 11.13 4.20 -3.40
N ASP A 19 11.32 5.43 -3.90
CA ASP A 19 12.25 5.77 -4.99
C ASP A 19 12.10 4.82 -6.19
N VAL A 20 10.83 4.51 -6.51
CA VAL A 20 10.44 3.68 -7.65
C VAL A 20 9.62 4.52 -8.60
N ILE A 21 9.79 4.24 -9.89
CA ILE A 21 8.90 4.74 -10.92
C ILE A 21 7.93 3.60 -11.23
N LEU A 22 6.65 3.84 -11.01
CA LEU A 22 5.65 2.83 -11.33
C LEU A 22 5.51 2.75 -12.85
N PRO A 23 5.70 1.57 -13.45
CA PRO A 23 5.75 1.43 -14.91
C PRO A 23 4.39 1.57 -15.59
N ILE A 24 3.31 1.57 -14.79
CA ILE A 24 1.92 1.49 -15.23
C ILE A 24 1.05 2.43 -14.38
N GLU A 25 -0.04 2.88 -14.98
CA GLU A 25 -1.11 3.58 -14.26
C GLU A 25 -1.70 2.64 -13.20
N VAL A 26 -1.89 3.15 -11.98
CA VAL A 26 -2.46 2.36 -10.88
C VAL A 26 -3.98 2.43 -10.96
N THR A 27 -4.60 1.35 -11.43
CA THR A 27 -6.06 1.25 -11.55
C THR A 27 -6.71 0.53 -10.36
N GLY A 28 -5.93 -0.17 -9.55
CA GLY A 28 -6.39 -0.94 -8.39
C GLY A 28 -6.30 -2.45 -8.57
N GLN A 29 -6.27 -2.94 -9.81
CA GLN A 29 -6.27 -4.37 -10.12
C GLN A 29 -4.87 -4.97 -10.14
N GLU A 30 -3.84 -4.12 -10.14
CA GLU A 30 -2.44 -4.52 -10.23
C GLU A 30 -1.97 -5.16 -8.94
N ARG A 31 -1.23 -6.27 -9.05
CA ARG A 31 -0.53 -6.89 -7.94
C ARG A 31 0.65 -6.05 -7.49
N LEU A 32 0.73 -5.83 -6.17
CA LEU A 32 1.79 -5.05 -5.55
C LEU A 32 3.19 -5.57 -5.91
N ARG A 33 3.43 -6.89 -5.83
CA ARG A 33 4.73 -7.47 -6.15
C ARG A 33 4.97 -7.67 -7.63
N ASP A 34 4.03 -8.32 -8.32
CA ASP A 34 4.28 -8.83 -9.67
C ASP A 34 4.24 -7.72 -10.72
N GLU A 35 3.31 -6.77 -10.59
CA GLU A 35 3.06 -5.74 -11.60
C GLU A 35 3.70 -4.40 -11.23
N LEU A 36 3.59 -4.00 -9.96
CA LEU A 36 4.24 -2.77 -9.46
C LEU A 36 5.70 -2.98 -9.04
N GLN A 37 6.20 -4.22 -9.08
CA GLN A 37 7.59 -4.57 -8.74
C GLN A 37 8.02 -4.07 -7.35
N LEU A 38 7.08 -4.03 -6.42
CA LEU A 38 7.35 -3.72 -5.03
C LEU A 38 7.84 -4.99 -4.34
N ASP A 39 9.13 -5.02 -4.02
CA ASP A 39 9.72 -6.12 -3.28
C ASP A 39 9.26 -6.10 -1.81
N SER A 40 9.55 -7.18 -1.09
CA SER A 40 9.14 -7.31 0.31
C SER A 40 9.68 -6.18 1.18
N MET A 41 10.86 -5.62 0.87
CA MET A 41 11.42 -4.49 1.62
C MET A 41 10.63 -3.21 1.36
N ARG A 42 10.36 -2.85 0.09
CA ARG A 42 9.57 -1.66 -0.26
C ARG A 42 8.16 -1.73 0.29
N LEU A 43 7.55 -2.91 0.26
CA LEU A 43 6.22 -3.11 0.83
C LEU A 43 6.19 -2.83 2.33
N LEU A 44 7.21 -3.27 3.07
CA LEU A 44 7.34 -2.97 4.50
C LEU A 44 7.62 -1.48 4.74
N GLN A 45 8.48 -0.86 3.94
CA GLN A 45 8.74 0.59 4.02
C GLN A 45 7.46 1.41 3.79
N LEU A 46 6.65 1.02 2.81
CA LEU A 46 5.36 1.63 2.54
C LEU A 46 4.43 1.54 3.75
N LEU A 47 4.30 0.35 4.35
CA LEU A 47 3.48 0.16 5.55
C LEU A 47 3.93 1.05 6.71
N VAL A 48 5.23 1.11 6.97
CA VAL A 48 5.79 1.97 8.03
C VAL A 48 5.46 3.44 7.77
N HIS A 49 5.59 3.89 6.51
CA HIS A 49 5.25 5.26 6.15
C HIS A 49 3.76 5.56 6.34
N LEU A 50 2.89 4.64 5.90
CA LEU A 50 1.44 4.76 6.07
C LEU A 50 1.02 4.81 7.55
N GLU A 51 1.70 4.03 8.40
CA GLU A 51 1.47 4.05 9.84
C GLU A 51 1.89 5.38 10.47
N LEU A 52 3.05 5.91 10.11
CA LEU A 52 3.61 7.13 10.70
C LEU A 52 2.89 8.41 10.23
N GLU A 53 2.66 8.55 8.93
CA GLU A 53 2.13 9.79 8.36
C GLU A 53 0.60 9.83 8.33
N TYR A 54 -0.04 8.67 8.11
CA TYR A 54 -1.50 8.58 7.92
C TYR A 54 -2.22 7.86 9.07
N GLY A 55 -1.47 7.26 9.99
CA GLY A 55 -2.05 6.41 11.04
C GLY A 55 -2.77 5.20 10.46
N LEU A 56 -2.34 4.69 9.31
CA LEU A 56 -2.96 3.55 8.64
C LEU A 56 -2.13 2.29 8.88
N VAL A 57 -2.78 1.23 9.30
CA VAL A 57 -2.15 -0.06 9.60
C VAL A 57 -2.84 -1.19 8.84
N LEU A 58 -2.04 -2.19 8.49
CA LEU A 58 -2.50 -3.45 7.94
C LEU A 58 -2.48 -4.50 9.05
N ALA A 59 -3.52 -5.33 9.13
CA ALA A 59 -3.55 -6.42 10.10
C ALA A 59 -2.44 -7.45 9.83
N ASP A 60 -1.83 -7.98 10.89
CA ASP A 60 -0.72 -8.93 10.80
C ASP A 60 -1.06 -10.17 9.96
N GLU A 61 -2.32 -10.62 10.01
CA GLU A 61 -2.84 -11.75 9.24
C GLU A 61 -2.73 -11.55 7.71
N GLN A 62 -2.70 -10.28 7.28
CA GLN A 62 -2.61 -9.89 5.88
C GLN A 62 -1.18 -9.60 5.42
N LEU A 63 -0.22 -9.41 6.34
CA LEU A 63 1.19 -9.17 6.00
C LEU A 63 1.77 -10.32 5.14
N GLY A 64 1.41 -11.56 5.44
CA GLY A 64 1.87 -12.72 4.66
C GLY A 64 1.31 -12.77 3.23
N GLN A 65 0.17 -12.12 2.99
CA GLN A 65 -0.52 -12.09 1.70
C GLN A 65 -0.21 -10.81 0.91
N LEU A 66 0.36 -9.80 1.55
CA LEU A 66 0.67 -8.49 0.99
C LEU A 66 1.34 -8.55 -0.39
N PRO A 67 2.35 -9.39 -0.65
CA PRO A 67 2.96 -9.43 -1.99
C PRO A 67 2.02 -9.92 -3.10
N GLN A 68 0.96 -10.65 -2.74
CA GLN A 68 -0.04 -11.19 -3.66
C GLN A 68 -1.30 -10.33 -3.76
N MET A 69 -1.44 -9.31 -2.91
CA MET A 69 -2.60 -8.42 -2.92
C MET A 69 -2.56 -7.49 -4.13
N THR A 70 -3.74 -7.18 -4.64
CA THR A 70 -3.90 -6.06 -5.57
C THR A 70 -3.89 -4.73 -4.80
N VAL A 71 -3.64 -3.62 -5.49
CA VAL A 71 -3.68 -2.29 -4.87
C VAL A 71 -5.05 -2.02 -4.23
N GLU A 72 -6.15 -2.35 -4.90
CA GLU A 72 -7.50 -2.15 -4.35
C GLU A 72 -7.72 -2.97 -3.07
N MET A 73 -7.31 -4.25 -3.07
CA MET A 73 -7.39 -5.09 -1.87
C MET A 73 -6.56 -4.52 -0.73
N PHE A 74 -5.35 -4.04 -1.04
CA PHE A 74 -4.47 -3.42 -0.05
C PHE A 74 -5.09 -2.15 0.54
N LEU A 75 -5.58 -1.24 -0.29
CA LEU A 75 -6.24 -0.01 0.16
C LEU A 75 -7.49 -0.28 0.98
N ALA A 76 -8.27 -1.29 0.61
CA ALA A 76 -9.45 -1.72 1.36
C ALA A 76 -9.10 -2.39 2.69
N ALA A 77 -7.93 -3.01 2.80
CA ALA A 77 -7.45 -3.67 4.01
C ALA A 77 -6.82 -2.71 5.02
N LEU A 78 -6.39 -1.52 4.60
CA LEU A 78 -5.86 -0.51 5.49
C LEU A 78 -6.93 -0.02 6.46
N THR A 79 -6.60 -0.03 7.73
CA THR A 79 -7.48 0.45 8.81
C THR A 79 -6.80 1.58 9.55
N LYS A 80 -7.58 2.48 10.16
CA LYS A 80 -6.99 3.50 11.03
C LYS A 80 -6.49 2.84 12.30
N LYS A 81 -5.25 3.16 12.66
CA LYS A 81 -4.66 2.85 13.96
C LYS A 81 -5.47 3.57 15.03
N GLU A 82 -6.29 2.83 15.76
CA GLU A 82 -6.93 3.34 16.97
C GLU A 82 -5.84 3.53 18.02
N VAL A 83 -5.53 4.79 18.32
CA VAL A 83 -4.65 5.13 19.44
C VAL A 83 -5.49 5.03 20.70
N LEU A 84 -5.36 3.91 21.43
CA LEU A 84 -5.88 3.73 22.79
C LEU A 84 -5.10 4.57 23.80
#